data_AF-A0A1F6Y3N4-F1
#
_entry.id   AF-A0A1F6Y3N4-F1
#
_cell.length_a   1.000
_cell.length_b   1.000
_cell.length_c   1.000
_cell.angle_alpha   90.00
_cell.angle_beta   90.00
_cell.angle_gamma   90.00
#
_symmetry.space_group_name_H-M   'P 1'
#
loop_
_entity.id
_entity.type
_entity.pdbx_description
1 polymer ?
#
loop_
_entity_poly.entity_id
_entity_poly.type
_entity_poly.pdbx_seq_one_letter_code
_entity_poly.pdbx_strand_id
1 'polypeptide(L)'
;MENNNKIVAAVVVLPAPLTPAALFGYGILRFLGYINEEKTHARFTRVAGPHAELFGCEGRIADLRGNLYPGVLGLIGSDTILKRMLTFASFGDQIVHSRLESVLRKLNTENSRLALSEVFCLVVDCVETKSDPWKSAGGLEVLVETLGSLATQSRQAIVIPPDKRFLSFPVFQEKNSGHRTEDDITGSFGVTLEEGKIFALRGKHLGIAIGGQSGSGKSTLAVSLVAEMDNCIRSLQTRASFADLDVKVGLQTFDMGTPTTRAIQEGWAATDQEKLLSQKQPWNMGLARQSLKGFLRSRGKYNIVVSDLPGRITDITRILAASADAGIVVSNDWEFAKTNWFPFMRSVGVPIVAKIRSRQGNEGLSSLVSHWRPGELFSGRVTALNRSNKSWDLFIQWLALFLLFDILPKQFGEERDENII
;
A
#
# COMPACT_ATOMS: atom_id res chain seq x y z
N MET A 1 35.16 16.54 -10.24
CA MET A 1 33.95 16.04 -10.93
C MET A 1 33.32 15.01 -10.01
N GLU A 2 32.48 15.46 -9.07
CA GLU A 2 31.84 14.56 -8.10
C GLU A 2 30.54 14.03 -8.68
N ASN A 3 30.44 12.70 -8.72
CA ASN A 3 29.29 11.97 -9.22
C ASN A 3 28.04 12.28 -8.39
N ASN A 4 27.07 12.92 -9.06
CA ASN A 4 25.67 12.97 -8.64
C ASN A 4 25.06 11.56 -8.62
N ASN A 5 25.34 10.78 -7.56
CA ASN A 5 24.55 9.59 -7.27
C ASN A 5 23.21 10.01 -6.66
N LYS A 6 22.29 10.46 -7.53
CA LYS A 6 20.85 10.48 -7.24
C LYS A 6 20.44 9.07 -6.83
N ILE A 7 20.22 8.87 -5.55
CA ILE A 7 19.70 7.63 -5.01
C ILE A 7 18.21 7.56 -5.40
N VAL A 8 17.92 6.86 -6.49
CA VAL A 8 16.56 6.55 -6.94
C VAL A 8 16.06 5.36 -6.11
N ALA A 9 14.93 5.51 -5.42
CA ALA A 9 14.22 4.35 -4.89
C ALA A 9 13.66 3.55 -6.06
N ALA A 10 14.09 2.30 -6.21
CA ALA A 10 13.68 1.43 -7.31
C ALA A 10 12.43 0.63 -6.90
N VAL A 11 11.54 0.34 -7.85
CA VAL A 11 10.42 -0.58 -7.61
C VAL A 11 10.71 -1.81 -8.46
N VAL A 12 11.09 -2.92 -7.83
CA VAL A 12 11.29 -4.16 -8.55
C VAL A 12 9.94 -4.84 -8.66
N VAL A 13 9.42 -4.90 -9.89
CA VAL A 13 8.14 -5.54 -10.15
C VAL A 13 8.39 -7.01 -10.50
N LEU A 14 7.92 -7.90 -9.65
CA LEU A 14 8.03 -9.34 -9.85
C LEU A 14 6.75 -9.89 -10.49
N PRO A 15 6.88 -10.70 -11.54
CA PRO A 15 5.76 -11.37 -12.15
C PRO A 15 5.25 -12.52 -11.28
N ALA A 16 3.93 -12.64 -11.15
CA ALA A 16 3.28 -13.83 -10.59
C ALA A 16 2.79 -14.76 -11.73
N PRO A 17 3.01 -16.08 -11.64
CA PRO A 17 3.74 -16.79 -10.58
C PRO A 17 5.26 -16.58 -10.66
N LEU A 18 5.93 -16.66 -9.50
CA LEU A 18 7.40 -16.59 -9.42
C LEU A 18 8.03 -17.82 -10.07
N THR A 19 8.97 -17.60 -10.99
CA THR A 19 9.86 -18.64 -11.51
C THR A 19 11.09 -18.80 -10.59
N PRO A 20 11.71 -20.00 -10.49
CA PRO A 20 12.99 -20.16 -9.78
C PRO A 20 14.04 -19.13 -10.21
N ALA A 21 14.15 -18.92 -11.52
CA ALA A 21 14.93 -17.88 -12.18
C ALA A 21 14.84 -16.49 -11.53
N ALA A 22 13.64 -15.92 -11.56
CA ALA A 22 13.35 -14.59 -11.05
C ALA A 22 13.59 -14.48 -9.54
N LEU A 23 13.27 -15.54 -8.80
CA LEU A 23 13.47 -15.62 -7.35
C LEU A 23 14.95 -15.58 -6.98
N PHE A 24 15.78 -16.43 -7.59
CA PHE A 24 17.22 -16.45 -7.34
C PHE A 24 17.91 -15.19 -7.88
N GLY A 25 17.58 -14.75 -9.09
CA GLY A 25 18.15 -13.52 -9.64
C GLY A 25 17.85 -12.29 -8.78
N TYR A 26 16.67 -12.23 -8.15
CA TYR A 26 16.36 -11.20 -7.16
C TYR A 26 17.28 -11.26 -5.93
N GLY A 27 17.46 -12.44 -5.34
CA GLY A 27 18.37 -12.65 -4.20
C GLY A 27 19.82 -12.26 -4.53
N ILE A 28 20.31 -12.62 -5.71
CA ILE A 28 21.66 -12.28 -6.18
C ILE A 28 21.81 -10.76 -6.37
N LEU A 29 20.85 -10.09 -6.99
CA LEU A 29 20.89 -8.63 -7.15
C LEU A 29 20.84 -7.90 -5.81
N ARG A 30 20.13 -8.44 -4.81
CA ARG A 30 20.19 -7.95 -3.42
C ARG A 30 21.57 -8.15 -2.81
N PHE A 31 22.12 -9.36 -2.90
CA PHE A 31 23.45 -9.69 -2.38
C PHE A 31 24.53 -8.77 -2.95
N LEU A 32 24.51 -8.54 -4.26
CA LEU A 32 25.45 -7.64 -4.96
C LEU A 32 25.21 -6.15 -4.68
N GLY A 33 24.20 -5.79 -3.86
CA GLY A 33 23.91 -4.42 -3.47
C GLY A 33 23.17 -3.58 -4.54
N TYR A 34 22.78 -4.18 -5.66
CA TYR A 34 21.99 -3.50 -6.71
C TYR A 34 20.54 -3.26 -6.28
N ILE A 35 20.01 -4.12 -5.41
CA ILE A 35 18.70 -3.96 -4.77
C ILE A 35 18.95 -3.61 -3.31
N ASN A 36 18.87 -2.33 -2.99
CA ASN A 36 19.02 -1.85 -1.61
C ASN A 36 17.68 -1.98 -0.87
N GLU A 37 17.62 -2.76 0.22
CA GLU A 37 16.40 -3.03 0.99
C GLU A 37 15.74 -1.78 1.59
N GLU A 38 16.52 -0.74 1.89
CA GLU A 38 15.99 0.52 2.41
C GLU A 38 15.35 1.39 1.33
N LYS A 39 15.59 1.08 0.05
CA LYS A 39 15.27 1.94 -1.09
C LYS A 39 14.55 1.23 -2.23
N THR A 40 14.43 -0.09 -2.17
CA THR A 40 13.90 -0.90 -3.27
C THR A 40 12.68 -1.68 -2.82
N HIS A 41 11.52 -1.36 -3.40
CA HIS A 41 10.27 -2.05 -3.08
C HIS A 41 10.01 -3.17 -4.08
N ALA A 42 9.84 -4.40 -3.60
CA ALA A 42 9.34 -5.50 -4.42
C ALA A 42 7.81 -5.44 -4.52
N ARG A 43 7.26 -5.29 -5.72
CA ARG A 43 5.81 -5.38 -5.97
C ARG A 43 5.52 -6.59 -6.83
N PHE A 44 4.54 -7.40 -6.43
CA PHE A 44 4.04 -8.47 -7.28
C PHE A 44 3.01 -7.91 -8.24
N THR A 45 3.16 -8.19 -9.52
CA THR A 45 2.12 -7.94 -10.51
C THR A 45 1.78 -9.25 -11.21
N ARG A 46 0.50 -9.51 -11.42
CA ARG A 46 0.09 -10.54 -12.38
C ARG A 46 0.60 -10.08 -13.74
N VAL A 47 1.47 -10.90 -14.31
CA VAL A 47 1.92 -10.78 -15.69
C VAL A 47 0.74 -10.42 -16.59
N ALA A 48 0.83 -9.30 -17.31
CA ALA A 48 -0.10 -8.95 -18.39
C ALA A 48 -1.59 -8.92 -17.99
N GLY A 49 -1.91 -8.57 -16.73
CA GLY A 49 -3.28 -8.22 -16.36
C GLY A 49 -3.65 -6.81 -16.83
N PRO A 50 -4.93 -6.53 -17.13
CA PRO A 50 -5.43 -5.20 -17.55
C PRO A 50 -5.21 -4.07 -16.52
N HIS A 51 -4.61 -4.38 -15.38
CA HIS A 51 -4.29 -3.44 -14.30
C HIS A 51 -2.82 -3.01 -14.27
N ALA A 52 -1.96 -3.49 -15.19
CA ALA A 52 -0.57 -3.04 -15.28
C ALA A 52 -0.45 -1.52 -15.50
N GLU A 53 -1.36 -0.95 -16.30
CA GLU A 53 -1.48 0.49 -16.58
C GLU A 53 -1.87 1.32 -15.35
N LEU A 54 -2.62 0.74 -14.40
CA LEU A 54 -3.06 1.43 -13.18
C LEU A 54 -1.90 1.82 -12.26
N PHE A 55 -0.74 1.16 -12.41
CA PHE A 55 0.42 1.40 -11.56
C PHE A 55 1.41 2.41 -12.14
N GLY A 56 1.23 2.93 -13.37
CA GLY A 56 2.05 4.02 -13.93
C GLY A 56 3.58 3.78 -13.87
N CYS A 57 4.01 2.53 -13.75
CA CYS A 57 5.37 2.13 -13.39
C CYS A 57 6.20 1.63 -14.59
N GLU A 58 5.71 1.74 -15.83
CA GLU A 58 6.30 1.13 -17.02
C GLU A 58 7.82 1.35 -17.14
N GLY A 59 8.32 2.55 -16.82
CA GLY A 59 9.76 2.88 -16.85
C GLY A 59 10.58 2.47 -15.62
N ARG A 60 9.98 1.82 -14.62
CA ARG A 60 10.64 1.33 -13.38
C ARG A 60 10.43 -0.17 -13.14
N ILE A 61 9.69 -0.84 -14.02
CA ILE A 61 9.49 -2.29 -13.98
C ILE A 61 10.79 -2.98 -14.42
N ALA A 62 11.43 -3.69 -13.50
CA ALA A 62 12.39 -4.72 -13.89
C ALA A 62 11.59 -5.94 -14.36
N ASP A 63 11.56 -6.22 -15.67
CA ASP A 63 10.97 -7.49 -16.14
C ASP A 63 11.95 -8.64 -15.91
N LEU A 64 11.67 -9.39 -14.84
CA LEU A 64 12.53 -10.44 -14.34
C LEU A 64 12.36 -11.79 -15.05
N ARG A 65 11.49 -11.88 -16.09
CA ARG A 65 11.26 -13.14 -16.83
C ARG A 65 12.14 -13.35 -18.05
N GLY A 66 12.53 -12.30 -18.78
CA GLY A 66 13.28 -12.44 -20.04
C GLY A 66 14.70 -11.84 -20.01
N ASN A 67 14.88 -10.70 -19.35
CA ASN A 67 16.14 -9.93 -19.43
C ASN A 67 17.08 -10.16 -18.25
N LEU A 68 16.62 -10.85 -17.20
CA LEU A 68 17.39 -11.05 -15.98
C LEU A 68 18.62 -11.93 -16.21
N TYR A 69 18.48 -12.98 -17.00
CA TYR A 69 19.53 -14.00 -17.12
C TYR A 69 20.81 -13.48 -17.78
N PRO A 70 20.77 -12.90 -19.00
CA PRO A 70 21.97 -12.36 -19.60
C PRO A 70 22.56 -11.20 -18.79
N GLY A 71 21.71 -10.35 -18.21
CA GLY A 71 22.13 -9.21 -17.41
C GLY A 71 22.82 -9.60 -16.10
N VAL A 72 22.22 -10.51 -15.32
CA VAL A 72 22.78 -10.96 -14.04
C VAL A 72 24.02 -11.83 -14.24
N LEU A 73 24.06 -12.68 -15.28
CA LEU A 73 25.28 -13.43 -15.61
C LEU A 73 26.47 -12.51 -15.89
N GLY A 74 26.24 -11.34 -16.52
CA GLY A 74 27.25 -10.31 -16.69
C GLY A 74 27.68 -9.65 -15.37
N LEU A 75 26.74 -9.44 -14.45
CA LEU A 75 26.99 -8.81 -13.13
C LEU A 75 27.69 -9.73 -12.12
N ILE A 76 27.48 -11.04 -12.20
CA ILE A 76 28.09 -12.02 -11.29
C ILE A 76 29.62 -12.12 -11.51
N GLY A 77 30.16 -11.62 -12.62
CA GLY A 77 31.61 -11.57 -12.84
C GLY A 77 32.23 -12.97 -12.89
N SER A 78 33.29 -13.24 -12.12
CA SER A 78 33.94 -14.56 -12.00
C SER A 78 33.50 -15.37 -10.76
N ASP A 79 32.47 -14.93 -10.03
CA ASP A 79 31.96 -15.68 -8.86
C ASP A 79 31.28 -16.98 -9.31
N THR A 80 31.89 -18.10 -8.93
CA THR A 80 31.46 -19.43 -9.36
C THR A 80 30.23 -19.93 -8.63
N ILE A 81 29.98 -19.49 -7.38
CA ILE A 81 28.84 -19.93 -6.57
C ILE A 81 27.57 -19.27 -7.10
N LEU A 82 27.58 -17.96 -7.25
CA LEU A 82 26.44 -17.20 -7.77
C LEU A 82 26.06 -17.63 -9.20
N LYS A 83 27.06 -17.92 -10.06
CA LYS A 83 26.80 -18.46 -11.41
C LYS A 83 26.12 -19.81 -11.36
N ARG A 84 26.54 -20.70 -10.47
CA ARG A 84 25.94 -22.03 -10.31
C ARG A 84 24.52 -21.94 -9.81
N MET A 85 24.23 -21.09 -8.82
CA MET A 85 22.87 -20.86 -8.33
C MET A 85 21.93 -20.39 -9.45
N LEU A 86 22.37 -19.41 -10.25
CA LEU A 86 21.57 -18.88 -11.36
C LEU A 86 21.38 -19.92 -12.48
N THR A 87 22.44 -20.68 -12.81
CA THR A 87 22.41 -21.73 -13.83
C THR A 87 21.46 -22.87 -13.44
N PHE A 88 21.45 -23.28 -12.17
CA PHE A 88 20.48 -24.27 -11.70
C PHE A 88 19.04 -23.75 -11.79
N ALA A 89 18.79 -22.50 -11.39
CA ALA A 89 17.45 -21.94 -11.47
C ALA A 89 16.88 -22.01 -12.91
N SER A 90 17.78 -21.96 -13.92
CA SER A 90 17.46 -22.11 -15.34
C SER A 90 17.35 -23.55 -15.82
N PHE A 91 18.28 -24.41 -15.41
CA PHE A 91 18.59 -25.67 -16.09
C PHE A 91 18.77 -26.85 -15.12
N GLY A 92 18.34 -26.68 -13.87
CA GLY A 92 18.67 -27.54 -12.74
C GLY A 92 18.20 -28.98 -12.82
N ASP A 93 18.62 -29.75 -11.81
CA ASP A 93 18.17 -31.13 -11.59
C ASP A 93 16.63 -31.21 -11.55
N GLN A 94 16.07 -32.12 -12.35
CA GLN A 94 14.62 -32.24 -12.56
C GLN A 94 13.82 -32.45 -11.26
N ILE A 95 14.36 -33.13 -10.24
CA ILE A 95 13.59 -33.50 -9.06
C ILE A 95 13.47 -32.32 -8.09
N VAL A 96 14.58 -31.68 -7.74
CA VAL A 96 14.57 -30.55 -6.82
C VAL A 96 13.91 -29.32 -7.47
N HIS A 97 14.18 -29.12 -8.76
CA HIS A 97 13.61 -28.01 -9.52
C HIS A 97 12.08 -28.14 -9.65
N SER A 98 11.57 -29.35 -9.96
CA SER A 98 10.11 -29.58 -10.01
C SER A 98 9.41 -29.41 -8.65
N ARG A 99 10.05 -29.81 -7.54
CA ARG A 99 9.53 -29.56 -6.18
C ARG A 99 9.48 -28.07 -5.87
N LEU A 100 10.55 -27.33 -6.19
CA LEU A 100 10.59 -25.88 -6.00
C LEU A 100 9.51 -25.20 -6.84
N GLU A 101 9.37 -25.54 -8.12
CA GLU A 101 8.30 -25.01 -8.96
C GLU A 101 6.91 -25.31 -8.40
N SER A 102 6.69 -26.54 -7.91
CA SER A 102 5.42 -26.96 -7.31
C SER A 102 5.07 -26.12 -6.07
N VAL A 103 6.06 -25.82 -5.23
CA VAL A 103 5.87 -24.96 -4.05
C VAL A 103 5.63 -23.51 -4.45
N LEU A 104 6.42 -22.97 -5.38
CA LEU A 104 6.27 -21.58 -5.85
C LEU A 104 4.89 -21.32 -6.48
N ARG A 105 4.33 -22.30 -7.21
CA ARG A 105 2.97 -22.22 -7.77
C ARG A 105 1.88 -22.15 -6.69
N LYS A 106 2.15 -22.58 -5.47
CA LYS A 106 1.21 -22.55 -4.34
C LYS A 106 1.34 -21.30 -3.48
N LEU A 107 2.35 -20.46 -3.71
CA LEU A 107 2.52 -19.22 -2.96
C LEU A 107 1.51 -18.17 -3.43
N ASN A 108 0.82 -17.55 -2.47
CA ASN A 108 0.06 -16.33 -2.72
C ASN A 108 0.98 -15.09 -2.69
N THR A 109 0.43 -13.90 -2.95
CA THR A 109 1.19 -12.64 -2.98
C THR A 109 1.95 -12.36 -1.67
N GLU A 110 1.37 -12.69 -0.53
CA GLU A 110 1.96 -12.44 0.78
C GLU A 110 3.10 -13.41 1.07
N ASN A 111 2.87 -14.71 0.87
CA ASN A 111 3.87 -15.76 1.03
C ASN A 111 5.01 -15.61 0.02
N SER A 112 4.73 -15.04 -1.15
CA SER A 112 5.76 -14.69 -2.14
C SER A 112 6.71 -13.60 -1.64
N ARG A 113 6.24 -12.65 -0.82
CA ARG A 113 7.12 -11.63 -0.20
C ARG A 113 8.09 -12.27 0.79
N LEU A 114 7.58 -13.19 1.61
CA LEU A 114 8.39 -13.94 2.57
C LEU A 114 9.41 -14.82 1.84
N ALA A 115 8.99 -15.50 0.77
CA ALA A 115 9.87 -16.33 -0.05
C ALA A 115 11.09 -15.58 -0.62
N LEU A 116 10.92 -14.32 -1.04
CA LEU A 116 12.04 -13.49 -1.52
C LEU A 116 13.07 -13.19 -0.43
N SER A 117 12.61 -12.98 0.80
CA SER A 117 13.50 -12.77 1.94
C SER A 117 14.29 -14.02 2.28
N GLU A 118 13.64 -15.18 2.30
CA GLU A 118 14.30 -16.47 2.55
C GLU A 118 15.37 -16.79 1.50
N VAL A 119 15.09 -16.54 0.21
CA VAL A 119 16.08 -16.77 -0.85
C VAL A 119 17.26 -15.82 -0.75
N PHE A 120 17.04 -14.56 -0.36
CA PHE A 120 18.16 -13.65 -0.12
C PHE A 120 19.07 -14.15 1.00
N CYS A 121 18.51 -14.56 2.14
CA CYS A 121 19.28 -15.14 3.25
C CYS A 121 20.10 -16.34 2.78
N LEU A 122 19.48 -17.27 2.02
CA LEU A 122 20.18 -18.42 1.47
C LEU A 122 21.36 -18.01 0.57
N VAL A 123 21.19 -17.00 -0.29
CA VAL A 123 22.27 -16.50 -1.17
C VAL A 123 23.43 -15.96 -0.34
N VAL A 124 23.16 -15.15 0.68
CA VAL A 124 24.18 -14.62 1.60
C VAL A 124 24.95 -15.76 2.25
N ASP A 125 24.23 -16.70 2.87
CA ASP A 125 24.82 -17.82 3.60
C ASP A 125 25.73 -18.66 2.69
N CYS A 126 25.28 -18.98 1.47
CA CYS A 126 26.06 -19.78 0.51
C CYS A 126 27.36 -19.07 0.10
N VAL A 127 27.31 -17.77 -0.16
CA VAL A 127 28.51 -17.01 -0.58
C VAL A 127 29.48 -16.83 0.58
N GLU A 128 29.01 -16.45 1.76
CA GLU A 128 29.86 -16.20 2.94
C GLU A 128 30.57 -17.46 3.41
N THR A 129 29.86 -18.58 3.45
CA THR A 129 30.42 -19.87 3.88
C THR A 129 31.24 -20.56 2.80
N LYS A 130 31.26 -20.01 1.57
CA LYS A 130 31.71 -20.69 0.35
C LYS A 130 31.09 -22.09 0.20
N SER A 131 29.93 -22.28 0.83
CA SER A 131 29.18 -23.51 0.74
C SER A 131 28.62 -23.58 -0.66
N ASP A 132 28.92 -24.68 -1.33
CA ASP A 132 28.28 -24.98 -2.58
C ASP A 132 26.92 -25.59 -2.25
N PRO A 133 25.79 -24.89 -2.42
CA PRO A 133 24.47 -25.46 -2.17
C PRO A 133 24.21 -26.71 -3.02
N TRP A 134 25.07 -26.98 -4.02
CA TRP A 134 25.07 -28.14 -4.90
C TRP A 134 25.87 -29.35 -4.41
N LYS A 135 26.72 -29.22 -3.38
CA LYS A 135 27.49 -30.36 -2.83
C LYS A 135 26.81 -31.04 -1.65
N SER A 136 25.80 -30.41 -1.05
CA SER A 136 24.88 -31.03 -0.11
C SER A 136 23.44 -30.65 -0.50
N ALA A 137 22.66 -31.62 -0.98
CA ALA A 137 21.26 -31.42 -1.37
C ALA A 137 20.40 -30.75 -0.27
N GLY A 138 20.83 -30.85 0.98
CA GLY A 138 20.13 -30.30 2.15
C GLY A 138 19.85 -28.79 2.10
N GLY A 139 20.70 -27.96 1.50
CA GLY A 139 20.47 -26.50 1.49
C GLY A 139 19.23 -26.08 0.69
N LEU A 140 19.06 -26.66 -0.51
CA LEU A 140 17.86 -26.43 -1.32
C LEU A 140 16.65 -27.21 -0.82
N GLU A 141 16.84 -28.40 -0.27
CA GLU A 141 15.75 -29.16 0.33
C GLU A 141 15.14 -28.39 1.51
N VAL A 142 15.97 -27.80 2.38
CA VAL A 142 15.53 -26.92 3.46
C VAL A 142 14.79 -25.70 2.93
N LEU A 143 15.28 -25.05 1.86
CA LEU A 143 14.54 -23.94 1.24
C LEU A 143 13.17 -24.42 0.71
N VAL A 144 13.11 -25.54 0.00
CA VAL A 144 11.87 -26.09 -0.54
C VAL A 144 10.88 -26.45 0.58
N GLU A 145 11.36 -26.98 1.70
CA GLU A 145 10.55 -27.27 2.88
C GLU A 145 10.04 -26.00 3.56
N THR A 146 10.92 -25.01 3.77
CA THR A 146 10.55 -23.70 4.34
C THR A 146 9.50 -23.02 3.48
N LEU A 147 9.71 -22.95 2.16
CA LEU A 147 8.73 -22.41 1.23
C LEU A 147 7.45 -23.25 1.20
N GLY A 148 7.56 -24.57 1.34
CA GLY A 148 6.44 -25.49 1.43
C GLY A 148 5.57 -25.23 2.64
N SER A 149 6.18 -24.90 3.79
CA SER A 149 5.48 -24.53 5.02
C SER A 149 4.74 -23.19 4.91
N LEU A 150 5.30 -22.24 4.17
CA LEU A 150 4.62 -20.98 3.83
C LEU A 150 3.40 -21.23 2.94
N ALA A 151 3.49 -22.20 2.01
CA ALA A 151 2.39 -22.57 1.14
C ALA A 151 1.23 -23.31 1.85
N THR A 152 1.49 -23.99 2.97
CA THR A 152 0.52 -24.82 3.71
C THR A 152 -0.22 -24.12 4.84
N GLN A 153 0.01 -22.82 5.10
CA GLN A 153 -0.84 -22.06 6.02
C GLN A 153 -2.28 -22.01 5.48
N SER A 154 -3.13 -22.91 5.98
CA SER A 154 -4.48 -23.11 5.44
C SER A 154 -5.31 -21.85 5.63
N ARG A 155 -5.87 -21.34 4.54
CA ARG A 155 -6.91 -20.33 4.60
C ARG A 155 -8.16 -20.97 5.17
N GLN A 156 -8.55 -20.56 6.37
CA GLN A 156 -9.88 -20.88 6.87
C GLN A 156 -10.92 -20.29 5.92
N ALA A 157 -11.93 -21.08 5.57
CA ALA A 157 -13.06 -20.59 4.79
C ALA A 157 -13.69 -19.41 5.53
N ILE A 158 -13.68 -18.23 4.90
CA ILE A 158 -14.25 -17.02 5.46
C ILE A 158 -15.76 -17.09 5.24
N VAL A 159 -16.53 -17.27 6.32
CA VAL A 159 -17.97 -17.08 6.27
C VAL A 159 -18.23 -15.57 6.25
N ILE A 160 -18.74 -15.05 5.14
CA ILE A 160 -19.06 -13.63 4.99
C ILE A 160 -20.47 -13.38 5.55
N PRO A 161 -20.62 -12.55 6.60
CA PRO A 161 -21.94 -12.21 7.11
C PRO A 161 -22.77 -11.45 6.06
N PRO A 162 -24.08 -11.74 5.94
CA PRO A 162 -24.95 -11.10 4.95
C PRO A 162 -25.42 -9.69 5.36
N ASP A 163 -24.97 -9.17 6.50
CA ASP A 163 -25.34 -7.86 7.03
C ASP A 163 -25.14 -6.74 6.00
N LYS A 164 -26.16 -5.88 5.89
CA LYS A 164 -26.19 -4.76 4.94
C LYS A 164 -26.45 -3.45 5.67
N ARG A 165 -25.77 -2.40 5.23
CA ARG A 165 -26.02 -1.01 5.64
C ARG A 165 -26.60 -0.22 4.49
N PHE A 166 -27.73 0.42 4.73
CA PHE A 166 -28.39 1.29 3.76
C PHE A 166 -28.03 2.74 4.06
N LEU A 167 -27.49 3.44 3.07
CA LEU A 167 -27.13 4.85 3.15
C LEU A 167 -27.91 5.64 2.09
N SER A 168 -28.40 6.81 2.48
CA SER A 168 -29.06 7.75 1.58
C SER A 168 -28.31 9.07 1.59
N PHE A 169 -28.01 9.59 0.40
CA PHE A 169 -27.22 10.81 0.24
C PHE A 169 -28.05 11.93 -0.38
N PRO A 170 -28.07 13.12 0.25
CA PRO A 170 -28.59 14.30 -0.40
C PRO A 170 -27.59 14.75 -1.47
N VAL A 171 -28.06 14.99 -2.69
CA VAL A 171 -27.28 15.65 -3.75
C VAL A 171 -27.89 17.01 -4.02
N PHE A 172 -27.06 18.04 -4.15
CA PHE A 172 -27.51 19.41 -4.41
C PHE A 172 -27.58 19.70 -5.91
N GLN A 173 -28.60 20.45 -6.33
CA GLN A 173 -28.84 20.83 -7.73
C GLN A 173 -27.76 21.76 -8.30
N GLU A 174 -27.54 21.64 -9.61
CA GLU A 174 -26.66 22.45 -10.46
C GLU A 174 -26.91 23.96 -10.22
N LYS A 175 -25.85 24.76 -10.01
CA LYS A 175 -25.94 26.21 -10.19
C LYS A 175 -25.68 26.51 -11.66
N ASN A 176 -26.56 27.30 -12.29
CA ASN A 176 -26.51 27.74 -13.70
C ASN A 176 -25.27 28.60 -14.08
N SER A 177 -24.05 28.12 -13.81
CA SER A 177 -22.82 28.84 -14.11
C SER A 177 -21.80 27.93 -14.82
N GLY A 178 -21.96 27.79 -16.14
CA GLY A 178 -20.92 27.67 -17.19
C GLY A 178 -19.78 26.63 -17.12
N HIS A 179 -19.50 25.99 -15.98
CA HIS A 179 -18.38 25.08 -15.81
C HIS A 179 -18.87 23.76 -15.22
N ARG A 180 -19.28 22.84 -16.10
CA ARG A 180 -19.57 21.46 -15.74
C ARG A 180 -18.30 20.82 -15.18
N THR A 181 -18.36 20.35 -13.94
CA THR A 181 -17.32 19.47 -13.37
C THR A 181 -17.91 18.09 -13.14
N GLU A 182 -17.09 17.07 -12.85
CA GLU A 182 -17.58 15.73 -12.45
C GLU A 182 -18.51 15.75 -11.20
N ASP A 183 -18.79 16.93 -10.62
CA ASP A 183 -19.54 17.20 -9.40
C ASP A 183 -21.03 17.57 -9.63
N ASP A 184 -21.54 17.52 -10.86
CA ASP A 184 -22.93 17.88 -11.17
C ASP A 184 -23.81 16.61 -11.40
N ILE A 185 -24.27 15.97 -10.32
CA ILE A 185 -25.23 14.86 -10.37
C ILE A 185 -26.63 15.36 -9.97
N THR A 186 -27.65 14.93 -10.71
CA THR A 186 -29.08 15.21 -10.44
C THR A 186 -29.74 14.04 -9.67
N GLY A 187 -30.24 14.28 -8.44
CA GLY A 187 -31.12 13.35 -7.70
C GLY A 187 -30.55 12.73 -6.42
N SER A 188 -31.37 12.05 -5.60
CA SER A 188 -30.89 11.26 -4.45
C SER A 188 -30.36 9.90 -4.91
N PHE A 189 -29.20 9.46 -4.41
CA PHE A 189 -28.76 8.08 -4.60
C PHE A 189 -28.72 7.33 -3.27
N GLY A 190 -29.29 6.13 -3.28
CA GLY A 190 -29.20 5.18 -2.19
C GLY A 190 -28.07 4.20 -2.46
N VAL A 191 -27.36 3.79 -1.41
CA VAL A 191 -26.29 2.80 -1.47
C VAL A 191 -26.54 1.70 -0.45
N THR A 192 -26.36 0.46 -0.87
CA THR A 192 -26.33 -0.70 0.02
C THR A 192 -24.89 -1.18 0.12
N LEU A 193 -24.30 -1.07 1.31
CA LEU A 193 -22.98 -1.60 1.63
C LEU A 193 -23.13 -2.96 2.30
N GLU A 194 -22.38 -3.95 1.84
CA GLU A 194 -22.32 -5.29 2.45
C GLU A 194 -21.22 -5.28 3.50
N GLU A 195 -21.61 -5.20 4.78
CA GLU A 195 -20.66 -5.01 5.89
C GLU A 195 -19.73 -6.21 6.03
N GLY A 196 -20.20 -7.42 5.67
CA GLY A 196 -19.40 -8.65 5.67
C GLY A 196 -18.16 -8.59 4.77
N LYS A 197 -18.13 -7.72 3.75
CA LYS A 197 -16.96 -7.59 2.85
C LYS A 197 -15.68 -7.20 3.58
N ILE A 198 -15.78 -6.59 4.77
CA ILE A 198 -14.60 -6.28 5.60
C ILE A 198 -13.76 -7.52 5.93
N PHE A 199 -14.36 -8.71 5.97
CA PHE A 199 -13.62 -9.95 6.21
C PHE A 199 -12.55 -10.24 5.15
N ALA A 200 -12.71 -9.74 3.92
CA ALA A 200 -11.70 -9.84 2.87
C ALA A 200 -10.40 -9.09 3.21
N LEU A 201 -10.44 -8.21 4.22
CA LEU A 201 -9.28 -7.47 4.72
C LEU A 201 -8.52 -8.20 5.85
N ARG A 202 -9.03 -9.34 6.34
CA ARG A 202 -8.33 -10.17 7.33
C ARG A 202 -6.99 -10.66 6.76
N GLY A 203 -5.93 -10.56 7.56
CA GLY A 203 -4.56 -10.90 7.16
C GLY A 203 -3.96 -9.97 6.09
N LYS A 204 -4.74 -9.03 5.50
CA LYS A 204 -4.16 -8.01 4.63
C LYS A 204 -3.39 -7.02 5.48
N HIS A 205 -2.39 -6.37 4.88
CA HIS A 205 -1.53 -5.37 5.53
C HIS A 205 -1.43 -4.14 4.65
N LEU A 206 -2.53 -3.41 4.47
CA LEU A 206 -2.67 -2.30 3.54
C LEU A 206 -2.16 -0.97 4.10
N GLY A 207 -1.58 -0.15 3.24
CA GLY A 207 -1.16 1.21 3.55
C GLY A 207 -1.93 2.25 2.74
N ILE A 208 -2.48 3.26 3.41
CA ILE A 208 -3.21 4.37 2.80
C ILE A 208 -2.43 5.65 3.04
N ALA A 209 -1.97 6.30 1.98
CA ALA A 209 -1.30 7.59 2.05
C ALA A 209 -2.29 8.74 1.81
N ILE A 210 -2.31 9.73 2.72
CA ILE A 210 -3.09 10.96 2.56
C ILE A 210 -2.18 12.07 2.05
N GLY A 211 -2.35 12.45 0.78
CA GLY A 211 -1.64 13.55 0.11
C GLY A 211 -2.45 14.84 0.02
N GLY A 212 -1.77 15.94 -0.30
CA GLY A 212 -2.35 17.29 -0.34
C GLY A 212 -1.38 18.37 0.14
N GLN A 213 -1.57 19.61 -0.30
CA GLN A 213 -0.70 20.73 0.07
C GLN A 213 -0.72 21.03 1.58
N SER A 214 0.28 21.78 2.05
CA SER A 214 0.30 22.28 3.42
C SER A 214 -0.99 23.04 3.76
N GLY A 215 -1.55 22.77 4.94
CA GLY A 215 -2.78 23.40 5.40
C GLY A 215 -4.09 22.79 4.86
N SER A 216 -4.04 21.75 4.01
CA SER A 216 -5.28 21.14 3.48
C SER A 216 -6.06 20.28 4.47
N GLY A 217 -5.52 19.99 5.65
CA GLY A 217 -6.17 19.18 6.68
C GLY A 217 -5.81 17.69 6.70
N LYS A 218 -4.76 17.27 5.98
CA LYS A 218 -4.30 15.85 5.91
C LYS A 218 -4.23 15.14 7.25
N SER A 219 -3.47 15.69 8.20
CA SER A 219 -3.25 15.06 9.51
C SER A 219 -4.55 14.95 10.32
N THR A 220 -5.43 15.94 10.18
CA THR A 220 -6.77 15.92 10.79
C THR A 220 -7.63 14.82 10.19
N LEU A 221 -7.67 14.72 8.86
CA LEU A 221 -8.37 13.65 8.16
C LEU A 221 -7.82 12.27 8.55
N ALA A 222 -6.50 12.10 8.60
CA ALA A 222 -5.86 10.82 8.95
C ALA A 222 -6.28 10.34 10.34
N VAL A 223 -6.17 11.20 11.37
CA VAL A 223 -6.54 10.85 12.74
C VAL A 223 -8.03 10.53 12.85
N SER A 224 -8.87 11.38 12.24
CA SER A 224 -10.33 11.24 12.30
C SER A 224 -10.81 9.99 11.58
N LEU A 225 -10.22 9.69 10.42
CA LEU A 225 -10.55 8.50 9.63
C LEU A 225 -10.15 7.22 10.37
N VAL A 226 -8.95 7.17 10.96
CA VAL A 226 -8.52 5.99 11.75
C VAL A 226 -9.45 5.78 12.94
N ALA A 227 -9.77 6.84 13.69
CA ALA A 227 -10.69 6.76 14.82
C ALA A 227 -12.07 6.22 14.40
N GLU A 228 -12.57 6.67 13.25
CA GLU A 228 -13.90 6.26 12.78
C GLU A 228 -13.92 4.86 12.16
N MET A 229 -12.87 4.45 11.44
CA MET A 229 -12.74 3.06 10.97
C MET A 229 -12.66 2.09 12.16
N ASP A 230 -11.91 2.46 13.19
CA ASP A 230 -11.78 1.69 14.43
C ASP A 230 -13.11 1.62 15.21
N ASN A 231 -13.89 2.72 15.25
CA ASN A 231 -15.26 2.70 15.77
C ASN A 231 -16.19 1.77 14.98
N CYS A 232 -16.13 1.80 13.65
CA CYS A 232 -16.90 0.91 12.79
C CYS A 232 -16.58 -0.56 13.05
N ILE A 233 -15.29 -0.90 13.15
CA ILE A 233 -14.83 -2.27 13.43
C ILE A 233 -15.28 -2.73 14.82
N ARG A 234 -15.07 -1.91 15.86
CA ARG A 234 -15.54 -2.23 17.22
C ARG A 234 -17.05 -2.46 17.24
N SER A 235 -17.82 -1.61 16.55
CA SER A 235 -19.26 -1.75 16.46
C SER A 235 -19.66 -3.09 15.82
N LEU A 236 -18.98 -3.51 14.74
CA LEU A 236 -19.21 -4.82 14.14
C LEU A 236 -18.88 -5.96 15.11
N GLN A 237 -17.73 -5.91 15.79
CA GLN A 237 -17.29 -6.95 16.73
C GLN A 237 -18.25 -7.19 17.91
N THR A 238 -19.15 -6.25 18.21
CA THR A 238 -20.22 -6.48 19.21
C THR A 238 -21.34 -7.40 18.73
N ARG A 239 -21.41 -7.69 17.42
CA ARG A 239 -22.45 -8.52 16.81
C ARG A 239 -21.96 -9.96 16.67
N ALA A 240 -22.84 -10.92 16.97
CA ALA A 240 -22.49 -12.34 16.93
C ALA A 240 -21.94 -12.81 15.57
N SER A 241 -22.46 -12.26 14.45
CA SER A 241 -22.01 -12.60 13.10
C SER A 241 -20.59 -12.09 12.76
N PHE A 242 -20.02 -11.20 13.57
CA PHE A 242 -18.68 -10.61 13.36
C PHE A 242 -17.73 -10.89 14.54
N ALA A 243 -18.05 -11.86 15.40
CA ALA A 243 -17.29 -12.13 16.63
C ALA A 243 -15.82 -12.52 16.35
N ASP A 244 -15.54 -13.12 15.19
CA ASP A 244 -14.20 -13.53 14.75
C ASP A 244 -13.52 -12.52 13.80
N LEU A 245 -14.09 -11.31 13.64
CA LEU A 245 -13.50 -10.25 12.84
C LEU A 245 -12.22 -9.73 13.51
N ASP A 246 -11.06 -10.17 13.02
CA ASP A 246 -9.75 -9.64 13.40
C ASP A 246 -9.19 -8.71 12.31
N VAL A 247 -9.74 -7.50 12.25
CA VAL A 247 -9.23 -6.41 11.41
C VAL A 247 -8.84 -5.25 12.32
N LYS A 248 -7.62 -4.74 12.18
CA LYS A 248 -7.08 -3.64 12.99
C LYS A 248 -6.63 -2.49 12.11
N VAL A 249 -6.90 -1.27 12.54
CA VAL A 249 -6.50 -0.05 11.84
C VAL A 249 -5.50 0.72 12.68
N GLY A 250 -4.42 1.17 12.06
CA GLY A 250 -3.35 1.93 12.70
C GLY A 250 -3.16 3.29 12.06
N LEU A 251 -2.60 4.22 12.83
CA LEU A 251 -2.12 5.50 12.35
C LEU A 251 -0.60 5.51 12.43
N GLN A 252 0.07 5.89 11.34
CA GLN A 252 1.50 6.15 11.34
C GLN A 252 1.79 7.40 10.54
N THR A 253 2.48 8.38 11.11
CA THR A 253 2.78 9.60 10.37
C THR A 253 3.88 9.38 9.34
N PHE A 254 3.58 9.77 8.09
CA PHE A 254 4.64 9.98 7.10
C PHE A 254 5.27 11.36 7.26
N ASP A 255 4.52 12.36 7.71
CA ASP A 255 5.03 13.72 7.92
C ASP A 255 5.81 13.89 9.24
N MET A 256 6.91 13.14 9.42
CA MET A 256 7.77 13.27 10.61
C MET A 256 8.45 14.64 10.75
N GLY A 257 8.57 15.40 9.66
CA GLY A 257 9.06 16.78 9.71
C GLY A 257 8.07 17.75 10.36
N THR A 258 6.79 17.39 10.43
CA THR A 258 5.76 18.11 11.19
C THR A 258 4.76 17.11 11.76
N PRO A 259 5.10 16.40 12.88
CA PRO A 259 4.39 15.23 13.38
C PRO A 259 3.04 15.59 14.03
N THR A 260 2.13 16.15 13.24
CA THR A 260 0.88 16.78 13.68
C THR A 260 -0.14 15.76 14.16
N THR A 261 -0.13 14.55 13.59
CA THR A 261 -1.05 13.47 13.93
C THR A 261 -1.00 13.09 15.41
N ARG A 262 0.20 12.96 15.99
CA ARG A 262 0.38 12.67 17.42
C ARG A 262 -0.20 13.79 18.29
N ALA A 263 0.09 15.05 17.96
CA ALA A 263 -0.43 16.20 18.68
C ALA A 263 -1.97 16.29 18.64
N ILE A 264 -2.59 15.87 17.52
CA ILE A 264 -4.06 15.81 17.39
C ILE A 264 -4.60 14.67 18.26
N GLN A 265 -3.97 13.49 18.26
CA GLN A 265 -4.37 12.36 19.11
C GLN A 265 -4.29 12.71 20.61
N GLU A 266 -3.26 13.44 21.01
CA GLU A 266 -3.07 13.93 22.38
C GLU A 266 -3.96 15.16 22.72
N GLY A 267 -4.74 15.67 21.76
CA GLY A 267 -5.78 16.67 22.00
C GLY A 267 -5.32 18.14 22.09
N TRP A 268 -4.04 18.43 21.88
CA TRP A 268 -3.50 19.79 22.08
C TRP A 268 -3.09 20.53 20.79
N ALA A 269 -3.12 19.87 19.61
CA ALA A 269 -2.68 20.47 18.35
C ALA A 269 -3.45 21.74 17.91
N ALA A 270 -4.70 21.90 18.35
CA ALA A 270 -5.53 23.06 18.00
C ALA A 270 -5.30 24.25 18.95
N THR A 271 -4.91 23.99 20.20
CA THR A 271 -4.81 24.97 21.27
C THR A 271 -3.38 25.45 21.53
N ASP A 272 -2.36 24.63 21.24
CA ASP A 272 -0.96 24.94 21.50
C ASP A 272 -0.12 24.93 20.20
N GLN A 273 -0.21 26.05 19.47
CA GLN A 273 0.47 26.20 18.18
C GLN A 273 1.99 26.35 18.34
N GLU A 274 2.46 26.98 19.41
CA GLU A 274 3.89 27.19 19.67
C GLU A 274 4.60 25.85 19.90
N LYS A 275 4.02 24.96 20.72
CA LYS A 275 4.54 23.61 20.92
C LYS A 275 4.52 22.78 19.64
N LEU A 276 3.51 22.93 18.80
CA LEU A 276 3.48 22.23 17.51
C LEU A 276 4.56 22.75 16.56
N LEU A 277 4.82 24.06 16.57
CA LEU A 277 5.88 24.68 15.77
C LEU A 277 7.27 24.27 16.25
N SER A 278 7.49 24.12 17.55
CA SER A 278 8.79 23.70 18.11
C SER A 278 9.13 22.24 17.81
N GLN A 279 8.15 21.40 17.47
CA GLN A 279 8.35 20.02 17.02
C GLN A 279 8.71 19.89 15.54
N LYS A 280 8.69 20.98 14.76
CA LYS A 280 9.06 20.93 13.36
C LYS A 280 10.55 20.66 13.20
N GLN A 281 10.86 19.74 12.30
CA GLN A 281 12.23 19.40 11.96
C GLN A 281 12.41 19.46 10.44
N PRO A 282 13.58 19.92 9.96
CA PRO A 282 13.85 19.95 8.54
C PRO A 282 13.93 18.51 7.99
N TRP A 283 13.34 18.32 6.82
CA TRP A 283 13.35 17.03 6.15
C TRP A 283 14.76 16.67 5.67
N ASN A 284 15.19 15.46 6.04
CA ASN A 284 16.41 14.83 5.53
C ASN A 284 16.15 13.33 5.27
N MET A 285 17.09 12.68 4.58
CA MET A 285 16.94 11.26 4.23
C MET A 285 16.93 10.31 5.44
N GLY A 286 17.55 10.67 6.56
CA GLY A 286 17.49 9.88 7.80
C GLY A 286 16.07 9.86 8.37
N LEU A 287 15.42 11.03 8.44
CA LEU A 287 14.03 11.16 8.87
C LEU A 287 13.07 10.42 7.93
N ALA A 288 13.33 10.45 6.62
CA ALA A 288 12.55 9.72 5.63
C ALA A 288 12.64 8.20 5.84
N ARG A 289 13.85 7.67 6.09
CA ARG A 289 14.05 6.24 6.42
C ARG A 289 13.36 5.85 7.72
N GLN A 290 13.45 6.70 8.75
CA GLN A 290 12.78 6.45 10.03
C GLN A 290 11.26 6.37 9.86
N SER A 291 10.69 7.29 9.08
CA SER A 291 9.27 7.31 8.76
C SER A 291 8.84 6.05 8.01
N LEU A 292 9.58 5.66 6.96
CA LEU A 292 9.31 4.45 6.20
C LEU A 292 9.41 3.19 7.08
N LYS A 293 10.44 3.08 7.91
CA LYS A 293 10.62 1.96 8.85
C LYS A 293 9.47 1.88 9.85
N GLY A 294 9.01 3.02 10.37
CA GLY A 294 7.83 3.09 11.23
C GLY A 294 6.59 2.56 10.53
N PHE A 295 6.36 2.98 9.29
CA PHE A 295 5.24 2.52 8.47
C PHE A 295 5.26 1.03 8.18
N LEU A 296 6.41 0.48 7.76
CA LEU A 296 6.54 -0.96 7.50
C LEU A 296 6.32 -1.79 8.77
N ARG A 297 6.82 -1.33 9.93
CA ARG A 297 6.55 -1.97 11.22
C ARG A 297 5.07 -1.91 11.60
N SER A 298 4.41 -0.80 11.35
CA SER A 298 2.97 -0.65 11.58
C SER A 298 2.17 -1.57 10.66
N ARG A 299 2.58 -1.75 9.40
CA ARG A 299 1.95 -2.72 8.50
C ARG A 299 2.02 -4.15 9.04
N GLY A 300 3.08 -4.54 9.75
CA GLY A 300 3.13 -5.85 10.42
C GLY A 300 2.21 -6.03 11.63
N LYS A 301 1.61 -4.95 12.14
CA LYS A 301 0.74 -4.96 13.34
C LYS A 301 -0.74 -4.73 13.02
N TYR A 302 -1.02 -4.03 11.93
CA TYR A 302 -2.35 -3.59 11.55
C TYR A 302 -2.70 -4.09 10.17
N ASN A 303 -4.00 -4.29 9.92
CA ASN A 303 -4.48 -4.66 8.61
C ASN A 303 -4.56 -3.47 7.66
N ILE A 304 -4.78 -2.28 8.21
CA ILE A 304 -4.82 -1.02 7.47
C ILE A 304 -4.01 0.01 8.24
N VAL A 305 -3.07 0.67 7.60
CA VAL A 305 -2.30 1.78 8.18
C VAL A 305 -2.57 3.03 7.37
N VAL A 306 -3.10 4.07 8.03
CA VAL A 306 -3.30 5.39 7.41
C VAL A 306 -2.12 6.28 7.76
N SER A 307 -1.60 7.00 6.77
CA SER A 307 -0.41 7.83 6.91
C SER A 307 -0.51 9.16 6.18
N ASP A 308 -0.23 10.25 6.87
CA ASP A 308 -0.28 11.60 6.31
C ASP A 308 1.05 11.99 5.65
N LEU A 309 1.04 12.26 4.35
CA LEU A 309 2.25 12.64 3.60
C LEU A 309 2.67 14.09 3.90
N PRO A 310 3.96 14.43 3.71
CA PRO A 310 4.42 15.81 3.71
C PRO A 310 3.64 16.70 2.74
N GLY A 311 3.39 17.96 3.15
CA GLY A 311 2.60 18.92 2.36
C GLY A 311 3.25 19.45 1.07
N ARG A 312 4.52 19.12 0.81
CA ARG A 312 5.24 19.48 -0.42
C ARG A 312 5.58 18.22 -1.19
N ILE A 313 5.46 18.24 -2.52
CA ILE A 313 5.90 17.14 -3.38
C ILE A 313 7.42 17.27 -3.56
N THR A 314 8.15 16.28 -3.05
CA THR A 314 9.62 16.19 -3.11
C THR A 314 10.03 14.74 -3.35
N ASP A 315 11.32 14.47 -3.49
CA ASP A 315 11.83 13.10 -3.56
C ASP A 315 11.51 12.30 -2.28
N ILE A 316 11.48 12.95 -1.11
CA ILE A 316 11.07 12.31 0.15
C ILE A 316 9.59 11.90 0.09
N THR A 317 8.72 12.82 -0.32
CA THR A 317 7.28 12.56 -0.47
C THR A 317 7.02 11.44 -1.47
N ARG A 318 7.82 11.38 -2.55
CA ARG A 318 7.78 10.30 -3.55
C ARG A 318 8.10 8.95 -2.93
N ILE A 319 9.15 8.86 -2.13
CA ILE A 319 9.55 7.61 -1.44
C ILE A 319 8.46 7.15 -0.49
N LEU A 320 7.94 8.05 0.35
CA LEU A 320 6.92 7.72 1.33
C LEU A 320 5.61 7.29 0.64
N ALA A 321 5.15 8.05 -0.36
CA ALA A 321 3.92 7.74 -1.09
C ALA A 321 4.01 6.39 -1.83
N ALA A 322 5.14 6.07 -2.46
CA ALA A 322 5.33 4.82 -3.21
C ALA A 322 5.21 3.56 -2.33
N SER A 323 5.35 3.69 -1.01
CA SER A 323 5.19 2.58 -0.06
C SER A 323 3.72 2.24 0.27
N ALA A 324 2.77 3.13 -0.08
CA ALA A 324 1.35 2.92 0.12
C ALA A 324 0.69 2.10 -1.01
N ASP A 325 -0.38 1.40 -0.67
CA ASP A 325 -1.19 0.61 -1.60
C ASP A 325 -2.36 1.45 -2.17
N ALA A 326 -2.83 2.45 -1.44
CA ALA A 326 -3.90 3.36 -1.84
C ALA A 326 -3.63 4.81 -1.42
N GLY A 327 -4.21 5.76 -2.16
CA GLY A 327 -4.05 7.20 -1.95
C GLY A 327 -5.37 7.91 -1.69
N ILE A 328 -5.38 8.80 -0.71
CA ILE A 328 -6.42 9.80 -0.52
C ILE A 328 -5.80 11.17 -0.79
N VAL A 329 -6.43 12.00 -1.61
CA VAL A 329 -5.96 13.37 -1.83
C VAL A 329 -6.95 14.35 -1.26
N VAL A 330 -6.50 15.19 -0.33
CA VAL A 330 -7.29 16.24 0.31
C VAL A 330 -6.69 17.63 0.06
N SER A 331 -7.50 18.56 -0.42
CA SER A 331 -7.02 19.85 -0.90
C SER A 331 -8.03 20.98 -0.68
N ASN A 332 -7.55 22.16 -0.26
CA ASN A 332 -8.33 23.40 -0.25
C ASN A 332 -8.18 24.23 -1.55
N ASP A 333 -7.23 23.86 -2.41
CA ASP A 333 -6.96 24.39 -3.74
C ASP A 333 -7.08 23.25 -4.76
N TRP A 334 -8.28 23.13 -5.33
CA TRP A 334 -8.61 21.98 -6.16
C TRP A 334 -7.84 21.95 -7.48
N GLU A 335 -7.56 23.10 -8.06
CA GLU A 335 -6.78 23.18 -9.30
C GLU A 335 -5.33 22.76 -9.02
N PHE A 336 -4.73 23.20 -7.91
CA PHE A 336 -3.42 22.71 -7.50
C PHE A 336 -3.40 21.18 -7.31
N ALA A 337 -4.45 20.60 -6.74
CA ALA A 337 -4.55 19.14 -6.59
C ALA A 337 -4.61 18.41 -7.94
N LYS A 338 -5.39 18.93 -8.89
CA LYS A 338 -5.50 18.37 -10.25
C LYS A 338 -4.19 18.43 -11.02
N THR A 339 -3.45 19.53 -10.93
CA THR A 339 -2.22 19.71 -11.70
C THR A 339 -1.00 19.07 -11.04
N ASN A 340 -1.02 18.86 -9.72
CA ASN A 340 0.15 18.38 -8.98
C ASN A 340 -0.09 17.02 -8.30
N TRP A 341 -1.05 16.95 -7.37
CA TRP A 341 -1.21 15.78 -6.51
C TRP A 341 -1.81 14.55 -7.22
N PHE A 342 -2.81 14.74 -8.10
CA PHE A 342 -3.38 13.60 -8.82
C PHE A 342 -2.36 12.97 -9.79
N PRO A 343 -1.65 13.76 -10.63
CA PRO A 343 -0.60 13.22 -11.49
C PRO A 343 0.55 12.63 -10.68
N PHE A 344 0.91 13.23 -9.55
CA PHE A 344 1.95 12.71 -8.66
C PHE A 344 1.60 11.30 -8.13
N MET A 345 0.42 11.10 -7.53
CA MET A 345 0.00 9.79 -7.02
C MET A 345 -0.01 8.72 -8.13
N ARG A 346 -0.50 9.09 -9.32
CA ARG A 346 -0.46 8.23 -10.51
C ARG A 346 0.98 7.88 -10.90
N SER A 347 1.89 8.85 -10.91
CA SER A 347 3.30 8.66 -11.29
C SER A 347 4.10 7.76 -10.33
N VAL A 348 3.61 7.58 -9.11
CA VAL A 348 4.19 6.67 -8.11
C VAL A 348 3.42 5.36 -7.98
N GLY A 349 2.44 5.12 -8.85
CA GLY A 349 1.65 3.90 -8.88
C GLY A 349 0.77 3.67 -7.66
N VAL A 350 0.23 4.76 -7.10
CA VAL A 350 -0.70 4.74 -5.97
C VAL A 350 -2.10 5.11 -6.50
N PRO A 351 -3.05 4.16 -6.57
CA PRO A 351 -4.41 4.44 -7.00
C PRO A 351 -5.09 5.40 -6.00
N ILE A 352 -5.77 6.41 -6.52
CA ILE A 352 -6.50 7.38 -5.68
C ILE A 352 -7.88 6.80 -5.40
N VAL A 353 -8.11 6.38 -4.16
CA VAL A 353 -9.38 5.82 -3.68
C VAL A 353 -10.31 6.89 -3.12
N ALA A 354 -9.79 8.07 -2.77
CA ALA A 354 -10.63 9.21 -2.47
C ALA A 354 -10.04 10.57 -2.87
N LYS A 355 -10.91 11.47 -3.36
CA LYS A 355 -10.57 12.87 -3.67
C LYS A 355 -11.46 13.82 -2.85
N ILE A 356 -10.86 14.67 -2.04
CA ILE A 356 -11.58 15.44 -1.01
C ILE A 356 -11.26 16.92 -1.12
N ARG A 357 -12.29 17.75 -1.26
CA ARG A 357 -12.19 19.20 -1.14
C ARG A 357 -12.29 19.60 0.34
N SER A 358 -11.26 20.24 0.87
CA SER A 358 -11.24 20.78 2.22
C SER A 358 -11.70 22.24 2.21
N ARG A 359 -12.66 22.58 3.05
CA ARG A 359 -13.16 23.96 3.24
C ARG A 359 -13.07 24.40 4.69
N GLN A 360 -12.97 25.71 4.90
CA GLN A 360 -13.00 26.27 6.25
C GLN A 360 -14.41 26.17 6.85
N GLY A 361 -14.49 26.02 8.17
CA GLY A 361 -15.77 25.87 8.87
C GLY A 361 -16.64 27.14 8.86
N ASN A 362 -16.04 28.31 8.63
CA ASN A 362 -16.73 29.59 8.56
C ASN A 362 -17.32 29.91 7.18
N GLU A 363 -17.15 29.04 6.18
CA GLU A 363 -17.68 29.25 4.83
C GLU A 363 -19.21 29.01 4.72
N GLY A 364 -19.88 28.62 5.80
CA GLY A 364 -21.32 28.31 5.79
C GLY A 364 -21.68 27.09 4.95
N LEU A 365 -20.70 26.23 4.66
CA LEU A 365 -20.85 25.00 3.89
C LEU A 365 -20.91 23.80 4.83
N SER A 366 -21.63 22.76 4.41
CA SER A 366 -21.62 21.46 5.11
C SER A 366 -20.72 20.45 4.40
N SER A 367 -20.17 19.51 5.16
CA SER A 367 -19.49 18.32 4.61
C SER A 367 -20.49 17.51 3.78
N LEU A 368 -20.05 16.98 2.64
CA LEU A 368 -20.93 16.41 1.61
C LEU A 368 -20.20 15.40 0.74
N VAL A 369 -20.87 14.30 0.40
CA VAL A 369 -20.43 13.36 -0.64
C VAL A 369 -20.94 13.85 -1.99
N SER A 370 -20.03 14.06 -2.95
CA SER A 370 -20.41 14.50 -4.31
C SER A 370 -20.41 13.36 -5.31
N HIS A 371 -19.55 12.36 -5.13
CA HIS A 371 -19.41 11.27 -6.09
C HIS A 371 -18.94 9.98 -5.42
N TRP A 372 -19.47 8.87 -5.87
CA TRP A 372 -19.00 7.53 -5.54
C TRP A 372 -19.02 6.66 -6.79
N ARG A 373 -17.94 5.93 -6.99
CA ARG A 373 -17.82 4.89 -8.01
C ARG A 373 -17.59 3.55 -7.30
N PRO A 374 -18.49 2.57 -7.46
CA PRO A 374 -18.47 1.30 -6.72
C PRO A 374 -17.12 0.58 -6.71
N GLY A 375 -16.55 0.51 -5.52
CA GLY A 375 -15.26 -0.08 -5.19
C GLY A 375 -14.04 0.55 -5.85
N GLU A 376 -14.18 1.75 -6.40
CA GLU A 376 -13.10 2.48 -7.07
C GLU A 376 -12.74 3.78 -6.37
N LEU A 377 -13.71 4.66 -6.18
CA LEU A 377 -13.46 6.05 -5.84
C LEU A 377 -14.58 6.62 -4.98
N PHE A 378 -14.20 7.37 -3.94
CA PHE A 378 -15.11 8.19 -3.15
C PHE A 378 -14.70 9.66 -3.24
N SER A 379 -15.63 10.60 -3.38
CA SER A 379 -15.29 12.02 -3.51
C SER A 379 -16.33 12.94 -2.90
N GLY A 380 -15.87 14.11 -2.49
CA GLY A 380 -16.73 15.16 -1.97
C GLY A 380 -15.97 16.22 -1.20
N ARG A 381 -16.64 16.82 -0.22
CA ARG A 381 -16.16 17.96 0.57
C ARG A 381 -16.20 17.63 2.06
N VAL A 382 -15.14 18.01 2.76
CA VAL A 382 -15.09 18.06 4.23
C VAL A 382 -14.88 19.49 4.66
N THR A 383 -15.53 19.88 5.74
CA THR A 383 -15.38 21.20 6.35
C THR A 383 -14.62 21.12 7.68
N ALA A 384 -13.97 22.22 8.06
CA ALA A 384 -13.36 22.39 9.38
C ALA A 384 -12.29 21.33 9.75
N LEU A 385 -11.42 20.93 8.81
CA LEU A 385 -10.23 20.11 9.11
C LEU A 385 -9.15 20.94 9.84
N ASN A 386 -9.36 21.19 11.13
CA ASN A 386 -8.68 22.23 11.92
C ASN A 386 -7.80 21.69 13.06
N ARG A 387 -7.10 20.55 12.86
CA ARG A 387 -6.20 19.93 13.86
C ARG A 387 -6.89 19.46 15.15
N SER A 388 -8.16 19.05 15.04
CA SER A 388 -8.90 18.35 16.10
C SER A 388 -9.50 17.06 15.56
N ASN A 389 -9.77 16.05 16.39
CA ASN A 389 -10.47 14.86 15.91
C ASN A 389 -11.89 15.21 15.44
N LYS A 390 -12.22 14.80 14.21
CA LYS A 390 -13.49 15.03 13.50
C LYS A 390 -14.15 13.71 13.09
N SER A 391 -13.94 12.62 13.83
CA SER A 391 -14.56 11.32 13.53
C SER A 391 -16.11 11.36 13.50
N TRP A 392 -16.71 12.37 14.13
CA TRP A 392 -18.15 12.64 14.09
C TRP A 392 -18.65 13.33 12.81
N ASP A 393 -17.76 13.84 11.94
CA ASP A 393 -18.16 14.47 10.69
C ASP A 393 -18.74 13.44 9.73
N LEU A 394 -19.95 13.70 9.20
CA LEU A 394 -20.67 12.76 8.34
C LEU A 394 -19.86 12.36 7.10
N PHE A 395 -19.10 13.26 6.47
CA PHE A 395 -18.30 12.81 5.33
C PHE A 395 -17.24 11.80 5.76
N ILE A 396 -16.61 11.99 6.93
CA ILE A 396 -15.56 11.11 7.45
C ILE A 396 -16.14 9.74 7.84
N GLN A 397 -17.29 9.68 8.51
CA GLN A 397 -17.89 8.38 8.84
C GLN A 397 -18.29 7.63 7.57
N TRP A 398 -18.74 8.32 6.53
CA TRP A 398 -19.15 7.70 5.29
C TRP A 398 -17.93 7.21 4.53
N LEU A 399 -16.89 8.04 4.43
CA LEU A 399 -15.58 7.64 3.88
C LEU A 399 -15.06 6.36 4.56
N ALA A 400 -15.13 6.27 5.90
CA ALA A 400 -14.72 5.07 6.63
C ALA A 400 -15.52 3.83 6.19
N LEU A 401 -16.85 3.94 6.08
CA LEU A 401 -17.73 2.85 5.66
C LEU A 401 -17.45 2.40 4.21
N PHE A 402 -17.33 3.33 3.27
CA PHE A 402 -17.02 2.99 1.88
C PHE A 402 -15.63 2.36 1.74
N LEU A 403 -14.64 2.84 2.49
CA LEU A 403 -13.32 2.22 2.50
C LEU A 403 -13.38 0.80 3.06
N LEU A 404 -14.04 0.58 4.20
CA LEU A 404 -14.08 -0.72 4.87
C LEU A 404 -14.96 -1.77 4.18
N PHE A 405 -16.06 -1.36 3.54
CA PHE A 405 -17.10 -2.29 3.06
C PHE A 405 -17.22 -2.38 1.54
N ASP A 406 -16.56 -1.49 0.79
CA ASP A 406 -16.67 -1.47 -0.68
C ASP A 406 -15.29 -1.33 -1.35
N ILE A 407 -14.61 -0.21 -1.14
CA ILE A 407 -13.41 0.14 -1.90
C ILE A 407 -12.22 -0.74 -1.56
N LEU A 408 -11.82 -0.83 -0.29
CA LEU A 408 -10.65 -1.64 0.05
C LEU A 408 -10.89 -3.15 -0.15
N PRO A 409 -12.05 -3.72 0.25
CA PRO A 409 -12.34 -5.12 -0.03
C PRO A 409 -12.31 -5.46 -1.52
N LYS A 410 -12.92 -4.64 -2.38
CA LYS A 410 -12.97 -4.92 -3.82
C LYS A 410 -11.61 -4.75 -4.49
N GLN A 411 -10.82 -3.76 -4.09
CA GLN A 411 -9.51 -3.52 -4.71
C GLN A 411 -8.40 -4.44 -4.19
N PHE A 412 -8.46 -4.85 -2.92
CA PHE A 412 -7.33 -5.50 -2.25
C PHE A 412 -7.72 -6.76 -1.46
N GLY A 413 -9.01 -6.96 -1.20
CA GLY A 413 -9.55 -8.07 -0.43
C GLY A 413 -9.92 -9.29 -1.27
N GLU A 414 -10.56 -9.08 -2.43
CA GLU A 414 -10.95 -10.17 -3.33
C GLU A 414 -9.73 -10.85 -3.94
N GLU A 415 -9.50 -12.12 -3.58
CA GLU A 415 -8.87 -13.02 -4.53
C GLU A 415 -9.99 -13.49 -5.45
N ARG A 416 -9.89 -13.14 -6.74
CA ARG A 416 -10.77 -13.76 -7.73
C ARG A 416 -10.58 -15.27 -7.59
N ASP A 417 -11.65 -15.97 -7.21
CA ASP A 417 -11.78 -17.40 -7.44
C ASP A 417 -11.57 -17.62 -8.95
N GLU A 418 -10.35 -17.97 -9.35
CA GLU A 418 -10.02 -18.38 -10.71
C GLU A 418 -10.50 -19.83 -10.98
N ASN A 419 -11.59 -20.24 -10.33
CA ASN A 419 -12.31 -21.49 -10.57
C ASN A 419 -13.79 -21.18 -10.84
N ILE A 420 -14.07 -20.33 -11.83
CA ILE A 420 -15.36 -20.35 -12.53
C ILE A 420 -15.08 -20.45 -14.03
N ILE A 421 -14.98 -21.73 -14.44
CA ILE A 421 -15.07 -22.35 -15.78
C ILE A 421 -14.00 -21.98 -16.81
#